data_AF-A0A7C4EYN1-F1
#
_entry.id   AF-A0A7C4EYN1-F1
#
_cell.length_a   1.000
_cell.length_b   1.000
_cell.length_c   1.000
_cell.angle_alpha   90.00
_cell.angle_beta   90.00
_cell.angle_gamma   90.00
#
_symmetry.space_group_name_H-M   'P 1'
#
loop_
_entity.id
_entity.type
_entity.pdbx_description
1 polymer ?
#
loop_
_entity_poly.entity_id
_entity_poly.type
_entity_poly.pdbx_seq_one_letter_code
_entity_poly.pdbx_strand_id
1 'polypeptide(L)'
;MVIRVVKSNGELEDFRPEKILRTLRRAGADKRTAREIVRKIEKKVYDGIATREILRLVKEMLSEEQPHVAMRYDLKSAIMRLGPAGFTFENFVAELLKCYGYQTRLRSVVRGRCVQHEVDVIAEKSDGDFVRAMIECKFHNLPGGAVGLKDVLYTYARFLDLNEFAEEGKGERFDEVWLVSNTKASAEATRYAECRGMKLICWRYPPKLGLEKMIERKGTYPVTILRSVDRGTLEKLSAAGIVLVKQLLECDLSRIGISKARLKKLISEAEQLVTEERSNRQGEH
;
A
#
# COMPACT_ATOMS: atom_id res chain seq x y z
N MET A 1 -0.50 -5.75 -37.48
CA MET A 1 0.43 -6.54 -36.66
C MET A 1 0.04 -6.34 -35.21
N VAL A 2 -0.20 -7.41 -34.44
CA VAL A 2 -0.58 -7.29 -33.01
C VAL A 2 0.70 -7.08 -32.20
N ILE A 3 0.79 -5.97 -31.47
CA ILE A 3 1.91 -5.69 -30.56
C ILE A 3 1.69 -6.47 -29.26
N ARG A 4 2.68 -7.25 -28.83
CA ARG A 4 2.68 -7.95 -27.54
C ARG A 4 3.58 -7.23 -26.55
N VAL A 5 3.17 -7.22 -25.28
CA VAL A 5 3.94 -6.64 -24.17
C VAL A 5 4.39 -7.72 -23.19
N VAL A 6 5.56 -7.52 -22.59
CA VAL A 6 6.12 -8.44 -21.58
C VAL A 6 5.72 -7.97 -20.17
N LYS A 7 4.94 -8.78 -19.46
CA LYS A 7 4.55 -8.52 -18.07
C LYS A 7 5.73 -8.68 -17.11
N SER A 8 5.56 -8.21 -15.87
CA SER A 8 6.55 -8.38 -14.80
C SER A 8 6.88 -9.83 -14.45
N ASN A 9 5.98 -10.77 -14.75
CA ASN A 9 6.19 -12.22 -14.58
C ASN A 9 6.74 -12.91 -15.85
N GLY A 10 7.08 -12.16 -16.90
CA GLY A 10 7.58 -12.69 -18.17
C GLY A 10 6.51 -13.14 -19.17
N GLU A 11 5.23 -13.18 -18.77
CA GLU A 11 4.14 -13.52 -19.69
C GLU A 11 3.98 -12.46 -20.79
N LEU A 12 3.60 -12.92 -21.99
CA LEU A 12 3.18 -12.06 -23.08
C LEU A 12 1.68 -11.80 -23.03
N GLU A 13 1.27 -10.56 -23.30
CA GLU A 13 -0.12 -10.22 -23.54
C GLU A 13 -0.26 -9.20 -24.67
N ASP A 14 -1.43 -9.14 -25.32
CA ASP A 14 -1.70 -8.11 -26.31
C ASP A 14 -1.65 -6.72 -25.67
N PHE A 15 -1.00 -5.79 -26.35
CA PHE A 15 -1.07 -4.38 -26.01
C PHE A 15 -2.52 -3.89 -26.14
N ARG A 16 -3.05 -3.33 -25.05
CA ARG A 16 -4.42 -2.79 -25.00
C ARG A 16 -4.40 -1.36 -24.45
N PRO A 17 -4.49 -0.32 -25.29
CA PRO A 17 -4.40 1.08 -24.85
C PRO A 17 -5.51 1.46 -23.85
N GLU A 18 -6.65 0.77 -23.88
CA GLU A 18 -7.76 0.96 -22.95
C GLU A 18 -7.36 0.64 -21.50
N LYS A 19 -6.40 -0.29 -21.30
CA LYS A 19 -5.86 -0.58 -19.97
C LYS A 19 -5.17 0.65 -19.39
N ILE A 20 -4.38 1.36 -20.20
CA ILE A 20 -3.66 2.58 -19.82
C ILE A 20 -4.64 3.72 -19.56
N LEU A 21 -5.59 3.94 -20.48
CA LEU A 21 -6.63 4.95 -20.31
C LEU A 21 -7.38 4.77 -18.99
N ARG A 22 -7.73 3.52 -18.66
CA ARG A 22 -8.43 3.18 -17.43
C ARG A 22 -7.57 3.39 -16.18
N THR A 23 -6.28 3.08 -16.21
CA THR A 23 -5.40 3.33 -15.06
C THR A 23 -5.17 4.82 -14.85
N LEU A 24 -5.03 5.59 -15.93
CA LEU A 24 -4.91 7.06 -15.89
C LEU A 24 -6.14 7.71 -15.27
N ARG A 25 -7.33 7.40 -15.79
CA ARG A 25 -8.60 7.93 -15.25
C ARG A 25 -8.81 7.55 -13.79
N ARG A 26 -8.41 6.33 -13.39
CA ARG A 26 -8.49 5.89 -11.99
C ARG A 26 -7.53 6.63 -11.07
N ALA A 27 -6.40 7.12 -11.59
CA ALA A 27 -5.48 7.98 -10.85
C ALA A 27 -5.94 9.45 -10.79
N GLY A 28 -7.02 9.80 -11.50
CA GLY A 28 -7.56 11.16 -11.54
C GLY A 28 -7.17 11.97 -12.77
N ALA A 29 -6.50 11.38 -13.77
CA ALA A 29 -6.19 12.09 -15.01
C ALA A 29 -7.49 12.56 -15.70
N ASP A 30 -7.51 13.83 -16.12
CA ASP A 30 -8.63 14.35 -16.91
C ASP A 30 -8.69 13.66 -18.28
N LYS A 31 -9.86 13.76 -18.92
CA LYS A 31 -10.13 13.05 -20.18
C LYS A 31 -9.21 13.46 -21.32
N ARG A 32 -8.77 14.72 -21.37
CA ARG A 32 -7.90 15.24 -22.43
C ARG A 32 -6.50 14.70 -22.24
N THR A 33 -5.90 14.94 -21.08
CA THR A 33 -4.55 14.48 -20.71
C THR A 33 -4.43 12.97 -20.87
N ALA A 34 -5.40 12.21 -20.36
CA ALA A 34 -5.35 10.75 -20.43
C ALA A 34 -5.34 10.23 -21.88
N ARG A 35 -6.10 10.86 -22.79
CA ARG A 35 -6.13 10.48 -24.22
C ARG A 35 -4.85 10.87 -24.94
N GLU A 36 -4.30 12.04 -24.64
CA GLU A 36 -3.05 12.53 -25.22
C GLU A 36 -1.87 11.63 -24.84
N ILE A 37 -1.77 11.24 -23.56
CA ILE A 37 -0.76 10.29 -23.09
C ILE A 37 -0.90 8.94 -23.81
N VAL A 38 -2.12 8.39 -23.91
CA VAL A 38 -2.34 7.12 -24.62
C VAL A 38 -1.86 7.22 -26.08
N ARG A 39 -2.21 8.29 -26.81
CA ARG A 39 -1.74 8.50 -28.19
C ARG A 39 -0.22 8.62 -28.30
N LYS A 40 0.44 9.29 -27.34
CA LYS A 40 1.91 9.39 -27.28
C LYS A 40 2.54 8.02 -27.02
N ILE A 41 1.93 7.18 -26.18
CA ILE A 41 2.40 5.81 -25.90
C ILE A 41 2.22 4.90 -27.12
N GLU A 42 1.08 4.96 -27.81
CA GLU A 42 0.83 4.16 -29.02
C GLU A 42 1.90 4.36 -30.11
N LYS A 43 2.52 5.54 -30.18
CA LYS A 43 3.63 5.84 -31.10
C LYS A 43 4.99 5.31 -30.64
N LYS A 44 5.14 5.01 -29.34
CA LYS A 44 6.40 4.57 -28.72
C LYS A 44 6.45 3.07 -28.44
N VAL A 45 5.31 2.38 -28.45
CA VAL A 45 5.25 0.93 -28.21
C VAL A 45 5.80 0.15 -29.40
N TYR A 46 6.46 -0.96 -29.09
CA TYR A 46 7.04 -1.90 -30.05
C TYR A 46 6.82 -3.33 -29.55
N ASP A 47 6.86 -4.33 -30.43
CA ASP A 47 6.64 -5.73 -30.05
C ASP A 47 7.71 -6.18 -29.04
N GLY A 48 7.27 -6.80 -27.93
CA GLY A 48 8.14 -7.22 -26.84
C GLY A 48 8.46 -6.12 -25.81
N ILE A 49 7.90 -4.91 -25.94
CA ILE A 49 8.10 -3.85 -24.92
C ILE A 49 7.65 -4.32 -23.54
N ALA A 50 8.45 -4.00 -22.51
CA ALA A 50 8.12 -4.39 -21.15
C ALA A 50 7.04 -3.48 -20.55
N THR A 51 6.08 -4.04 -19.83
CA THR A 51 5.03 -3.29 -19.10
C THR A 51 5.61 -2.26 -18.12
N ARG A 52 6.77 -2.54 -17.53
CA ARG A 52 7.52 -1.59 -16.67
C ARG A 52 8.00 -0.35 -17.43
N GLU A 53 8.33 -0.50 -18.71
CA GLU A 53 8.79 0.59 -19.56
C GLU A 53 7.62 1.47 -19.99
N ILE A 54 6.49 0.86 -20.39
CA ILE A 54 5.24 1.59 -20.62
C ILE A 54 4.86 2.40 -19.38
N LEU A 55 4.94 1.77 -18.19
CA LEU A 55 4.65 2.45 -16.93
C LEU A 55 5.57 3.65 -16.68
N ARG A 56 6.87 3.54 -16.99
CA ARG A 56 7.84 4.64 -16.89
C ARG A 56 7.47 5.79 -17.83
N LEU A 57 7.22 5.50 -19.11
CA LEU A 57 6.85 6.51 -20.11
C LEU A 57 5.57 7.25 -19.72
N VAL A 58 4.56 6.53 -19.22
CA VAL A 58 3.31 7.15 -18.75
C VAL A 58 3.57 8.08 -17.56
N LYS A 59 4.43 7.68 -16.62
CA LYS A 59 4.78 8.50 -15.45
C LYS A 59 5.56 9.75 -15.83
N GLU A 60 6.48 9.65 -16.78
CA GLU A 60 7.22 10.81 -17.31
C GLU A 60 6.25 11.84 -17.88
N MET A 61 5.37 11.41 -18.78
CA MET A 61 4.36 12.29 -19.38
C MET A 61 3.38 12.86 -18.35
N LEU A 62 2.93 12.05 -17.37
CA LEU A 62 2.07 12.55 -16.29
C LEU A 62 2.79 13.55 -15.40
N SER A 63 4.09 13.38 -15.14
CA SER A 63 4.84 14.30 -14.27
C SER A 63 4.98 15.69 -14.90
N GLU A 64 4.95 15.77 -16.23
CA GLU A 64 4.99 17.04 -16.98
C GLU A 64 3.62 17.72 -17.01
N GLU A 65 2.54 16.96 -17.24
CA GLU A 65 1.20 17.50 -17.47
C GLU A 65 0.38 17.65 -16.18
N GLN A 66 0.44 16.65 -15.28
CA GLN A 66 -0.34 16.54 -14.04
C GLN A 66 0.45 15.84 -12.92
N PRO A 67 1.40 16.54 -12.26
CA PRO A 67 2.28 15.97 -11.22
C PRO A 67 1.54 15.17 -10.14
N HIS A 68 0.42 15.71 -9.66
CA HIS A 68 -0.41 15.05 -8.64
C HIS A 68 -1.00 13.71 -9.08
N VAL A 69 -1.42 13.61 -10.35
CA VAL A 69 -1.91 12.35 -10.93
C VAL A 69 -0.76 11.37 -11.06
N ALA A 70 0.44 11.85 -11.44
CA ALA A 70 1.64 11.02 -11.52
C ALA A 70 1.94 10.34 -10.19
N MET A 71 1.83 11.07 -9.07
CA MET A 71 2.00 10.52 -7.72
C MET A 71 0.96 9.44 -7.40
N ARG A 72 -0.32 9.71 -7.59
CA ARG A 72 -1.40 8.74 -7.36
C ARG A 72 -1.25 7.50 -8.24
N TYR A 73 -0.78 7.72 -9.47
CA TYR A 73 -0.50 6.67 -10.43
C TYR A 73 0.69 5.79 -10.02
N ASP A 74 1.74 6.36 -9.41
CA ASP A 74 2.88 5.61 -8.86
C ASP A 74 2.58 4.94 -7.51
N LEU A 75 1.58 5.39 -6.75
CA LEU A 75 1.31 4.89 -5.40
C LEU A 75 1.25 3.36 -5.31
N LYS A 76 0.61 2.70 -6.28
CA LYS A 76 0.58 1.23 -6.32
C LYS A 76 1.99 0.64 -6.40
N SER A 77 2.83 1.19 -7.28
CA SER A 77 4.22 0.77 -7.41
C SER A 77 5.03 1.07 -6.15
N ALA A 78 4.81 2.22 -5.51
CA ALA A 78 5.45 2.57 -4.24
C ALA A 78 5.15 1.54 -3.15
N ILE A 79 3.88 1.15 -2.98
CA ILE A 79 3.51 0.10 -2.02
C ILE A 79 4.15 -1.25 -2.37
N MET A 80 4.21 -1.63 -3.66
CA MET A 80 4.90 -2.86 -4.08
C MET A 80 6.41 -2.84 -3.79
N ARG A 81 7.03 -1.65 -3.67
CA ARG A 81 8.45 -1.49 -3.31
C ARG A 81 8.72 -1.60 -1.81
N LEU A 82 7.70 -1.76 -0.96
CA LEU A 82 7.87 -1.93 0.49
C LEU A 82 8.38 -3.31 0.91
N GLY A 83 8.56 -4.28 0.00
CA GLY A 83 8.98 -5.63 0.38
C GLY A 83 9.80 -6.34 -0.70
N PRO A 84 10.24 -7.60 -0.45
CA PRO A 84 9.87 -8.44 0.71
C PRO A 84 10.72 -8.27 1.97
N ALA A 85 11.87 -7.58 1.90
CA ALA A 85 12.84 -7.65 2.98
C ALA A 85 12.46 -6.76 4.18
N GLY A 86 12.55 -7.34 5.38
CA GLY A 86 12.49 -6.63 6.66
C GLY A 86 11.15 -5.95 6.93
N PHE A 87 10.11 -6.73 7.23
CA PHE A 87 8.81 -6.37 7.85
C PHE A 87 8.20 -4.97 7.59
N THR A 88 8.56 -4.34 6.46
CA THR A 88 8.35 -2.91 6.23
C THR A 88 6.88 -2.64 5.92
N PHE A 89 6.18 -3.62 5.34
CA PHE A 89 4.74 -3.52 5.09
C PHE A 89 3.91 -3.51 6.38
N GLU A 90 4.26 -4.35 7.37
CA GLU A 90 3.58 -4.34 8.69
C GLU A 90 3.82 -3.02 9.42
N ASN A 91 5.07 -2.54 9.42
CA ASN A 91 5.41 -1.21 9.97
C ASN A 91 4.58 -0.13 9.29
N PHE A 92 4.47 -0.18 7.96
CA PHE A 92 3.66 0.75 7.19
C PHE A 92 2.17 0.70 7.57
N VAL A 93 1.59 -0.49 7.72
CA VAL A 93 0.19 -0.66 8.13
C VAL A 93 -0.03 -0.13 9.54
N ALA A 94 0.89 -0.39 10.48
CA ALA A 94 0.82 0.14 11.83
C ALA A 94 0.87 1.68 11.85
N GLU A 95 1.84 2.29 11.15
CA GLU A 95 1.94 3.75 11.06
C GLU A 95 0.75 4.40 10.33
N LEU A 96 0.21 3.73 9.31
CA LEU A 96 -1.03 4.14 8.66
C LEU A 96 -2.18 4.20 9.68
N LEU A 97 -2.37 3.15 10.48
CA LEU A 97 -3.43 3.07 11.48
C LEU A 97 -3.27 4.10 12.61
N LYS A 98 -2.03 4.42 13.01
CA LYS A 98 -1.77 5.55 13.93
C LYS A 98 -2.33 6.87 13.41
N CYS A 99 -2.28 7.10 12.10
CA CYS A 99 -2.87 8.30 11.47
C CYS A 99 -4.42 8.30 11.48
N TYR A 100 -5.02 7.15 11.74
CA TYR A 100 -6.47 6.97 11.96
C TYR A 100 -6.84 6.95 13.45
N GLY A 101 -5.88 7.25 14.34
CA GLY A 101 -6.10 7.36 15.79
C GLY A 101 -5.95 6.06 16.56
N TYR A 102 -5.40 5.00 15.94
CA TYR A 102 -5.10 3.76 16.65
C TYR A 102 -3.75 3.85 17.37
N GLN A 103 -3.65 3.20 18.52
CA GLN A 103 -2.38 2.73 19.07
C GLN A 103 -2.07 1.36 18.49
N THR A 104 -0.81 1.03 18.23
CA THR A 104 -0.45 -0.21 17.55
C THR A 104 0.72 -0.93 18.20
N ARG A 105 0.62 -2.26 18.34
CA ARG A 105 1.71 -3.16 18.69
C ARG A 105 2.04 -4.04 17.49
N LEU A 106 3.33 -4.26 17.22
CA LEU A 106 3.83 -5.05 16.09
C LEU A 106 4.27 -6.43 16.56
N ARG A 107 4.12 -7.46 15.71
CA ARG A 107 4.71 -8.81 15.84
C ARG A 107 4.55 -9.38 17.25
N SER A 108 3.35 -9.28 17.77
CA SER A 108 3.04 -9.64 19.15
C SER A 108 2.72 -11.13 19.22
N VAL A 109 3.49 -11.87 20.02
CA VAL A 109 3.18 -13.27 20.30
C VAL A 109 2.10 -13.32 21.38
N VAL A 110 0.89 -13.73 20.99
CA VAL A 110 -0.28 -13.80 21.88
C VAL A 110 -0.67 -15.25 22.09
N ARG A 111 -0.96 -15.62 23.33
CA ARG A 111 -1.42 -16.97 23.66
C ARG A 111 -2.90 -17.11 23.30
N GLY A 112 -3.20 -18.04 22.38
CA GLY A 112 -4.54 -18.57 22.17
C GLY A 112 -4.79 -19.80 23.04
N ARG A 113 -6.00 -20.32 22.95
CA ARG A 113 -6.46 -21.45 23.76
C ARG A 113 -5.63 -22.69 23.46
N CYS A 114 -5.45 -22.96 22.17
CA CYS A 114 -4.70 -24.11 21.68
C CYS A 114 -3.21 -23.80 21.58
N VAL A 115 -2.84 -22.71 20.91
CA VAL A 115 -1.43 -22.41 20.56
C VAL A 115 -1.08 -20.92 20.69
N GLN A 116 0.21 -20.59 20.60
CA GLN A 116 0.65 -19.19 20.47
C GLN A 116 0.54 -18.74 19.02
N HIS A 117 0.13 -17.48 18.82
CA HIS A 117 0.00 -16.84 17.52
C HIS A 117 0.88 -15.59 17.47
N GLU A 118 1.67 -15.43 16.43
CA GLU A 118 2.37 -14.17 16.13
C GLU A 118 1.44 -13.26 15.35
N VAL A 119 0.86 -12.25 16.00
CA VAL A 119 -0.03 -11.26 15.37
C VAL A 119 0.80 -10.12 14.80
N ASP A 120 0.71 -9.92 13.48
CA ASP A 120 1.49 -8.90 12.76
C ASP A 120 1.29 -7.49 13.32
N VAL A 121 0.02 -7.07 13.46
CA VAL A 121 -0.36 -5.79 14.07
C VAL A 121 -1.56 -6.00 14.99
N ILE A 122 -1.44 -5.54 16.24
CA ILE A 122 -2.58 -5.32 17.13
C ILE A 122 -2.86 -3.82 17.11
N ALA A 123 -4.09 -3.42 16.80
CA ALA A 123 -4.49 -2.01 16.78
C ALA A 123 -5.62 -1.74 17.76
N GLU A 124 -5.45 -0.73 18.61
CA GLU A 124 -6.39 -0.37 19.67
C GLU A 124 -6.83 1.08 19.50
N LYS A 125 -8.13 1.36 19.57
CA LYS A 125 -8.67 2.71 19.52
C LYS A 125 -9.69 2.90 20.65
N SER A 126 -9.67 4.07 21.28
CA SER A 126 -10.52 4.41 22.44
C SER A 126 -11.36 5.68 22.20
N ASP A 127 -11.54 6.03 20.92
CA ASP A 127 -12.37 7.15 20.48
C ASP A 127 -13.81 6.65 20.32
N GLY A 128 -14.53 6.57 21.45
CA GLY A 128 -15.81 5.87 21.61
C GLY A 128 -15.65 4.57 22.39
N ASP A 129 -16.34 3.51 21.97
CA ASP A 129 -16.13 2.17 22.52
C ASP A 129 -14.71 1.70 22.23
N PHE A 130 -14.08 1.06 23.22
CA PHE A 130 -12.78 0.45 23.04
C PHE A 130 -12.87 -0.66 21.99
N VAL A 131 -12.03 -0.57 20.96
CA VAL A 131 -11.92 -1.61 19.92
C VAL A 131 -10.47 -2.09 19.87
N ARG A 132 -10.29 -3.41 19.99
CA ARG A 132 -9.03 -4.09 19.69
C ARG A 132 -9.17 -4.94 18.44
N ALA A 133 -8.36 -4.63 17.43
CA ALA A 133 -8.28 -5.37 16.18
C ALA A 133 -7.04 -6.28 16.14
N MET A 134 -7.25 -7.54 15.78
CA MET A 134 -6.20 -8.44 15.30
C MET A 134 -6.02 -8.22 13.80
N ILE A 135 -4.82 -7.90 13.35
CA ILE A 135 -4.56 -7.57 11.94
C ILE A 135 -3.45 -8.45 11.39
N GLU A 136 -3.77 -9.18 10.32
CA GLU A 136 -2.82 -9.94 9.52
C GLU A 136 -2.44 -9.17 8.26
N CYS A 137 -1.15 -9.11 7.93
CA CYS A 137 -0.60 -8.45 6.78
C CYS A 137 -0.16 -9.46 5.70
N LYS A 138 -0.88 -9.53 4.58
CA LYS A 138 -0.52 -10.36 3.43
C LYS A 138 0.15 -9.54 2.32
N PHE A 139 1.48 -9.56 2.27
CA PHE A 139 2.23 -8.89 1.21
C PHE A 139 2.52 -9.82 0.03
N HIS A 140 2.24 -9.36 -1.20
CA HIS A 140 2.64 -10.04 -2.43
C HIS A 140 3.74 -9.25 -3.16
N ASN A 141 4.84 -9.92 -3.49
CA ASN A 141 6.00 -9.30 -4.16
C ASN A 141 5.76 -9.03 -5.65
N LEU A 142 4.94 -9.87 -6.29
CA LEU A 142 4.66 -9.77 -7.72
C LEU A 142 3.26 -9.19 -7.97
N PRO A 143 3.13 -8.26 -8.94
CA PRO A 143 1.82 -7.85 -9.42
C PRO A 143 1.04 -9.06 -9.94
N GLY A 144 -0.22 -9.21 -9.49
CA GLY A 144 -1.10 -10.30 -9.94
C GLY A 144 -1.40 -11.34 -8.86
N GLY A 145 -0.62 -11.40 -7.78
CA GLY A 145 -1.00 -12.14 -6.58
C GLY A 145 -2.30 -11.60 -5.99
N ALA A 146 -3.13 -12.47 -5.43
CA ALA A 146 -4.35 -12.09 -4.76
C ALA A 146 -4.49 -12.86 -3.44
N VAL A 147 -5.11 -12.21 -2.45
CA VAL A 147 -5.52 -12.86 -1.20
C VAL A 147 -6.55 -13.94 -1.54
N GLY A 148 -6.24 -15.18 -1.16
CA GLY A 148 -7.08 -16.35 -1.43
C GLY A 148 -7.99 -16.70 -0.25
N LEU A 149 -8.90 -17.66 -0.48
CA LEU A 149 -9.80 -18.16 0.55
C LEU A 149 -9.03 -18.77 1.74
N LYS A 150 -7.91 -19.46 1.46
CA LYS A 150 -7.04 -20.02 2.50
C LYS A 150 -6.53 -18.96 3.46
N ASP A 151 -6.13 -17.79 2.96
CA ASP A 151 -5.57 -16.72 3.79
C ASP A 151 -6.63 -16.19 4.76
N VAL A 152 -7.85 -15.91 4.28
CA VAL A 152 -8.94 -15.42 5.16
C VAL A 152 -9.43 -16.48 6.15
N LEU A 153 -9.50 -17.77 5.74
CA LEU A 153 -9.85 -18.86 6.64
C LEU A 153 -8.81 -19.02 7.76
N TYR A 154 -7.52 -18.97 7.39
CA TYR A 154 -6.42 -19.05 8.33
C TYR A 154 -6.44 -17.91 9.34
N THR A 155 -6.55 -16.65 8.88
CA THR A 155 -6.65 -15.49 9.77
C THR A 155 -7.86 -15.60 10.71
N TYR A 156 -9.00 -16.06 10.20
CA TYR A 156 -10.21 -16.21 11.01
C TYR A 156 -10.08 -17.30 12.08
N ALA A 157 -9.49 -18.45 11.76
CA ALA A 157 -9.29 -19.53 12.73
C ALA A 157 -8.40 -19.09 13.91
N ARG A 158 -7.38 -18.27 13.63
CA ARG A 158 -6.51 -17.68 14.66
C ARG A 158 -7.25 -16.70 15.56
N PHE A 159 -8.11 -15.86 14.98
CA PHE A 159 -8.97 -14.96 15.72
C PHE A 159 -9.91 -15.71 16.68
N LEU A 160 -10.46 -16.85 16.25
CA LEU A 160 -11.27 -17.71 17.12
C LEU A 160 -10.44 -18.26 18.28
N ASP A 161 -9.29 -18.88 18.03
CA ASP A 161 -8.46 -19.49 19.08
C ASP A 161 -7.99 -18.47 20.14
N LEU A 162 -7.72 -17.23 19.74
CA LEU A 162 -7.39 -16.13 20.65
C LEU A 162 -8.58 -15.73 21.51
N ASN A 163 -9.76 -15.56 20.90
CA ASN A 163 -10.95 -15.13 21.61
C ASN A 163 -11.53 -16.22 22.53
N GLU A 164 -11.45 -17.49 22.17
CA GLU A 164 -11.85 -18.57 23.08
C GLU A 164 -11.02 -18.58 24.38
N PHE A 165 -9.73 -18.21 24.31
CA PHE A 165 -8.90 -18.07 25.52
C PHE A 165 -9.24 -16.83 26.35
N ALA A 166 -9.63 -15.75 25.68
CA ALA A 166 -10.12 -14.55 26.32
C ALA A 166 -11.47 -14.79 27.02
N GLU A 167 -12.37 -15.59 26.43
CA GLU A 167 -13.64 -16.01 27.03
C GLU A 167 -13.44 -16.86 28.30
N GLU A 168 -12.34 -17.62 28.39
CA GLU A 168 -11.93 -18.29 29.64
C GLU A 168 -11.31 -17.34 30.68
N GLY A 169 -11.20 -16.04 30.39
CA GLY A 169 -10.60 -15.04 31.26
C GLY A 169 -9.07 -15.08 31.31
N LYS A 170 -8.42 -15.73 30.33
CA LYS A 170 -6.96 -15.99 30.33
C LYS A 170 -6.18 -15.24 29.24
N GLY A 171 -6.88 -14.55 28.34
CA GLY A 171 -6.29 -13.92 27.16
C GLY A 171 -6.85 -12.52 26.86
N GLU A 172 -6.25 -11.87 25.88
CA GLU A 172 -6.71 -10.61 25.33
C GLU A 172 -7.89 -10.85 24.37
N ARG A 173 -9.03 -10.19 24.61
CA ARG A 173 -10.16 -10.21 23.68
C ARG A 173 -9.89 -9.30 22.47
N PHE A 174 -10.22 -9.78 21.28
CA PHE A 174 -10.20 -9.02 20.03
C PHE A 174 -11.62 -8.84 19.51
N ASP A 175 -12.01 -7.60 19.26
CA ASP A 175 -13.36 -7.23 18.78
C ASP A 175 -13.45 -7.34 17.26
N GLU A 176 -12.33 -7.15 16.57
CA GLU A 176 -12.26 -7.18 15.11
C GLU A 176 -11.10 -8.02 14.60
N VAL A 177 -11.28 -8.60 13.41
CA VAL A 177 -10.23 -9.30 12.66
C VAL A 177 -10.08 -8.70 11.28
N TRP A 178 -8.85 -8.35 10.93
CA TRP A 178 -8.52 -7.68 9.69
C TRP A 178 -7.50 -8.52 8.90
N LEU A 179 -7.63 -8.48 7.58
CA LEU A 179 -6.57 -8.91 6.68
C LEU A 179 -6.25 -7.76 5.73
N VAL A 180 -5.02 -7.27 5.81
CA VAL A 180 -4.53 -6.13 5.02
C VAL A 180 -3.58 -6.63 3.93
N SER A 181 -3.77 -6.21 2.68
CA SER A 181 -2.91 -6.62 1.57
C SER A 181 -2.66 -5.49 0.55
N ASN A 182 -1.48 -5.52 -0.05
CA ASN A 182 -1.07 -4.61 -1.13
C ASN A 182 -1.66 -4.98 -2.50
N THR A 183 -2.32 -6.13 -2.63
CA THR A 183 -2.99 -6.56 -3.87
C THR A 183 -4.48 -6.73 -3.67
N LYS A 184 -5.17 -7.37 -4.61
CA LYS A 184 -6.62 -7.61 -4.55
C LYS A 184 -6.92 -8.91 -3.79
N ALA A 185 -8.19 -9.12 -3.44
CA ALA A 185 -8.68 -10.42 -2.99
C ALA A 185 -9.44 -11.16 -4.09
N SER A 186 -9.53 -12.48 -3.98
CA SER A 186 -10.43 -13.29 -4.80
C SER A 186 -11.89 -13.06 -4.40
N ALA A 187 -12.83 -13.42 -5.28
CA ALA A 187 -14.26 -13.33 -4.98
C ALA A 187 -14.63 -14.19 -3.77
N GLU A 188 -14.09 -15.42 -3.66
CA GLU A 188 -14.32 -16.29 -2.50
C GLU A 188 -13.81 -15.69 -1.20
N ALA A 189 -12.59 -15.15 -1.20
CA ALA A 189 -12.01 -14.52 -0.01
C ALA A 189 -12.86 -13.34 0.44
N THR A 190 -13.35 -12.55 -0.52
CA THR A 190 -14.23 -11.41 -0.28
C THR A 190 -15.56 -11.86 0.34
N ARG A 191 -16.25 -12.82 -0.28
CA ARG A 191 -17.53 -13.35 0.21
C ARG A 191 -17.41 -13.95 1.61
N TYR A 192 -16.36 -14.72 1.87
CA TYR A 192 -16.13 -15.30 3.18
C TYR A 192 -15.86 -14.23 4.25
N ALA A 193 -15.00 -13.25 3.94
CA ALA A 193 -14.68 -12.16 4.86
C ALA A 193 -15.94 -11.35 5.23
N GLU A 194 -16.77 -10.98 4.25
CA GLU A 194 -18.03 -10.29 4.49
C GLU A 194 -18.99 -11.13 5.35
N CYS A 195 -19.14 -12.41 5.03
CA CYS A 195 -19.99 -13.34 5.78
C CYS A 195 -19.57 -13.47 7.26
N ARG A 196 -18.27 -13.49 7.54
CA ARG A 196 -17.73 -13.63 8.91
C ARG A 196 -17.47 -12.29 9.62
N GLY A 197 -17.81 -11.16 9.00
CA GLY A 197 -17.55 -9.83 9.56
C GLY A 197 -16.07 -9.45 9.63
N MET A 198 -15.21 -10.07 8.83
CA MET A 198 -13.80 -9.73 8.74
C MET A 198 -13.58 -8.45 7.94
N LYS A 199 -12.68 -7.57 8.40
CA LYS A 199 -12.27 -6.39 7.64
C LYS A 199 -11.16 -6.73 6.65
N LEU A 200 -11.54 -6.95 5.41
CA LEU A 200 -10.59 -7.21 4.32
C LEU A 200 -10.18 -5.89 3.64
N ILE A 201 -8.96 -5.42 3.92
CA ILE A 201 -8.41 -4.17 3.37
C ILE A 201 -7.38 -4.52 2.30
N CYS A 202 -7.79 -4.43 1.05
CA CYS A 202 -6.95 -4.73 -0.11
C CYS A 202 -6.77 -3.49 -0.99
N TRP A 203 -5.92 -3.60 -2.00
CA TRP A 203 -5.76 -2.56 -3.01
C TRP A 203 -7.09 -2.31 -3.74
N ARG A 204 -7.68 -1.14 -3.53
CA ARG A 204 -9.01 -0.71 -4.00
C ARG A 204 -10.21 -1.45 -3.41
N TYR A 205 -10.05 -2.17 -2.31
CA TYR A 205 -11.15 -2.89 -1.66
C TYR A 205 -11.10 -2.75 -0.13
N PRO A 206 -12.23 -2.45 0.54
CA PRO A 206 -13.54 -2.17 -0.05
C PRO A 206 -13.50 -0.83 -0.82
N PRO A 207 -14.43 -0.56 -1.76
CA PRO A 207 -14.30 0.56 -2.70
C PRO A 207 -14.06 1.94 -2.07
N LYS A 208 -14.55 2.18 -0.85
CA LYS A 208 -14.41 3.45 -0.13
C LYS A 208 -13.34 3.44 0.97
N LEU A 209 -12.83 2.29 1.38
CA LEU A 209 -11.87 2.14 2.50
C LEU A 209 -10.69 1.24 2.16
N GLY A 210 -10.47 0.90 0.89
CA GLY A 210 -9.30 0.12 0.49
C GLY A 210 -8.00 0.86 0.76
N LEU A 211 -6.90 0.12 0.76
CA LEU A 211 -5.59 0.62 1.19
C LEU A 211 -5.19 1.93 0.49
N GLU A 212 -5.42 2.04 -0.82
CA GLU A 212 -5.17 3.26 -1.59
C GLU A 212 -5.94 4.47 -1.06
N LYS A 213 -7.22 4.29 -0.70
CA LYS A 213 -8.07 5.36 -0.19
C LYS A 213 -7.70 5.72 1.23
N MET A 214 -7.29 4.74 2.03
CA MET A 214 -6.78 5.02 3.36
C MET A 214 -5.55 5.93 3.30
N ILE A 215 -4.64 5.65 2.36
CA ILE A 215 -3.43 6.45 2.14
C ILE A 215 -3.77 7.85 1.66
N GLU A 216 -4.55 7.96 0.57
CA GLU A 216 -4.92 9.25 -0.04
C GLU A 216 -5.62 10.17 0.98
N ARG A 217 -6.59 9.64 1.74
CA ARG A 217 -7.38 10.44 2.69
C ARG A 217 -6.57 11.08 3.80
N LYS A 218 -5.51 10.41 4.26
CA LYS A 218 -4.66 10.91 5.35
C LYS A 218 -3.32 11.48 4.88
N GLY A 219 -3.03 11.40 3.57
CA GLY A 219 -1.73 11.83 3.02
C GLY A 219 -0.56 10.97 3.52
N THR A 220 -0.80 9.69 3.83
CA THR A 220 0.18 8.81 4.48
C THR A 220 0.98 8.02 3.45
N TYR A 221 1.65 8.74 2.56
CA TYR A 221 2.43 8.13 1.49
C TYR A 221 3.63 7.35 2.04
N PRO A 222 3.93 6.16 1.50
CA PRO A 222 5.12 5.42 1.89
C PRO A 222 6.38 6.13 1.40
N VAL A 223 7.49 6.05 2.13
CA VAL A 223 8.78 6.63 1.70
C VAL A 223 9.24 6.13 0.33
N THR A 224 8.84 4.93 -0.05
CA THR A 224 9.13 4.33 -1.36
C THR A 224 8.50 5.06 -2.54
N ILE A 225 7.60 6.04 -2.32
CA ILE A 225 7.11 6.92 -3.39
C ILE A 225 8.18 7.90 -3.86
N LEU A 226 9.15 8.21 -3.00
CA LEU A 226 10.26 9.11 -3.31
C LEU A 226 11.22 8.39 -4.25
N ARG A 227 11.60 9.05 -5.34
CA ARG A 227 12.42 8.49 -6.42
C ARG A 227 13.83 8.15 -5.95
N SER A 228 14.30 8.84 -4.93
CA SER A 228 15.64 8.67 -4.36
C SER A 228 15.76 7.57 -3.32
N VAL A 229 14.67 6.87 -2.99
CA VAL A 229 14.71 5.70 -2.10
C VAL A 229 15.09 4.46 -2.90
N ASP A 230 16.36 4.08 -2.78
CA ASP A 230 16.84 2.75 -3.19
C ASP A 230 16.65 1.73 -2.06
N ARG A 231 16.94 0.46 -2.34
CA ARG A 231 16.77 -0.65 -1.38
C ARG A 231 17.56 -0.43 -0.08
N GLY A 232 18.82 -0.02 -0.16
CA GLY A 232 19.65 0.20 1.03
C GLY A 232 19.18 1.41 1.85
N THR A 233 18.64 2.44 1.20
CA THR A 233 18.02 3.59 1.87
C THR A 233 16.73 3.17 2.56
N LEU A 234 15.89 2.36 1.90
CA LEU A 234 14.66 1.82 2.49
C LEU A 234 14.95 0.97 3.72
N GLU A 235 15.95 0.09 3.67
CA GLU A 235 16.36 -0.75 4.80
C GLU A 235 16.76 0.10 6.01
N LYS A 236 17.55 1.16 5.80
CA LYS A 236 17.95 2.10 6.87
C LYS A 236 16.78 2.90 7.44
N LEU A 237 15.91 3.43 6.58
CA LEU A 237 14.72 4.16 7.02
C LEU A 237 13.78 3.25 7.82
N SER A 238 13.52 2.04 7.33
CA SER A 238 12.66 1.06 7.98
C SER A 238 13.22 0.60 9.33
N ALA A 239 14.54 0.39 9.43
CA ALA A 239 15.21 0.08 10.70
C ALA A 239 15.09 1.21 11.72
N ALA A 240 14.98 2.46 11.27
CA ALA A 240 14.71 3.63 12.11
C ALA A 240 13.20 3.86 12.37
N GLY A 241 12.31 2.96 11.92
CA GLY A 241 10.86 3.10 12.05
C GLY A 241 10.23 4.13 11.11
N ILE A 242 10.97 4.62 10.11
CA ILE A 242 10.52 5.62 9.14
C ILE A 242 10.03 4.92 7.88
N VAL A 243 8.71 4.84 7.72
CA VAL A 243 8.04 4.18 6.58
C VAL A 243 7.10 5.12 5.84
N LEU A 244 6.73 6.26 6.42
CA LEU A 244 5.91 7.31 5.82
C LEU A 244 6.73 8.55 5.45
N VAL A 245 6.36 9.23 4.37
CA VAL A 245 6.98 10.50 3.94
C VAL A 245 6.88 11.57 5.02
N LYS A 246 5.76 11.68 5.73
CA LYS A 246 5.61 12.66 6.82
C LYS A 246 6.60 12.45 7.97
N GLN A 247 6.90 11.19 8.33
CA GLN A 247 7.87 10.88 9.38
C GLN A 247 9.28 11.32 8.97
N LEU A 248 9.60 11.23 7.66
CA LEU A 248 10.87 11.71 7.13
C LEU A 248 11.06 13.23 7.36
N LEU A 249 9.98 14.00 7.36
CA LEU A 249 10.02 15.46 7.59
C LEU A 249 9.99 15.84 9.08
N GLU A 250 9.55 14.94 9.95
CA GLU A 250 9.36 15.18 11.38
C GLU A 250 10.52 14.63 12.23
N CYS A 251 11.18 13.56 11.79
CA CYS A 251 12.23 12.88 12.55
C CYS A 251 13.63 13.45 12.31
N ASP A 252 14.50 13.37 13.32
CA ASP A 252 15.93 13.62 13.14
C ASP A 252 16.59 12.47 12.36
N LEU A 253 17.04 12.77 11.13
CA LEU A 253 17.65 11.79 10.23
C LEU A 253 19.17 11.68 10.39
N SER A 254 19.79 12.46 11.28
CA SER A 254 21.25 12.57 11.42
C SER A 254 21.94 11.25 11.76
N ARG A 255 21.23 10.32 12.43
CA ARG A 255 21.78 9.04 12.94
C ARG A 255 21.42 7.82 12.09
N ILE A 256 20.73 7.98 10.97
CA ILE A 256 20.20 6.86 10.15
C ILE A 256 21.27 6.25 9.22
N GLY A 257 22.46 6.85 9.14
CA GLY A 257 23.56 6.35 8.30
C GLY A 257 23.30 6.52 6.80
N ILE A 258 22.46 7.48 6.41
CA ILE A 258 22.24 7.91 5.03
C ILE A 258 23.12 9.13 4.76
N SER A 259 23.74 9.22 3.57
CA SER A 259 24.61 10.34 3.23
C SER A 259 23.84 11.66 3.21
N LYS A 260 24.48 12.76 3.67
CA LYS A 260 23.88 14.10 3.68
C LYS A 260 23.31 14.52 2.32
N ALA A 261 24.04 14.22 1.25
CA ALA A 261 23.60 14.52 -0.12
C ALA A 261 22.30 13.79 -0.48
N ARG A 262 22.16 12.52 -0.08
CA ARG A 262 20.93 11.75 -0.32
C ARG A 262 19.79 12.20 0.58
N LEU A 263 20.06 12.48 1.85
CA LEU A 263 19.05 13.04 2.77
C LEU A 263 18.48 14.35 2.24
N LYS A 264 19.34 15.28 1.79
CA LYS A 264 18.89 16.54 1.18
C LYS A 264 17.95 16.31 0.00
N LYS A 265 18.26 15.32 -0.85
CA LYS A 265 17.42 14.96 -2.00
C LYS A 265 16.09 14.36 -1.57
N LEU A 266 16.09 13.46 -0.58
CA LEU A 266 14.88 12.84 -0.04
C LEU A 266 13.95 13.87 0.62
N ILE A 267 14.50 14.78 1.42
CA ILE A 267 13.75 15.86 2.06
C ILE A 267 13.14 16.77 1.00
N SER A 268 13.91 17.18 -0.01
CA SER A 268 13.39 18.02 -1.10
C SER A 268 12.27 17.33 -1.88
N GLU A 269 12.39 16.03 -2.19
CA GLU A 269 11.32 15.26 -2.84
C GLU A 269 10.07 15.14 -1.93
N ALA A 270 10.26 15.00 -0.61
CA ALA A 270 9.18 14.91 0.36
C ALA A 270 8.44 16.24 0.56
N GLU A 271 9.17 17.36 0.64
CA GLU A 271 8.60 18.71 0.73
C GLU A 271 7.80 19.06 -0.52
N GLN A 272 8.32 18.73 -1.70
CA GLN A 272 7.60 18.90 -2.95
C GLN A 272 6.29 18.09 -2.94
N LEU A 273 6.35 16.83 -2.53
CA LEU A 273 5.19 15.94 -2.43
C LEU A 273 4.11 16.51 -1.51
N VAL A 274 4.49 16.98 -0.32
CA VAL A 274 3.54 17.55 0.66
C VAL A 274 2.96 18.89 0.19
N THR A 275 3.75 19.68 -0.54
CA THR A 275 3.28 20.96 -1.11
C THR A 275 2.25 20.71 -2.21
N GLU A 276 2.53 19.79 -3.13
CA GLU A 276 1.59 19.39 -4.19
C GLU A 276 0.27 18.85 -3.61
N GLU A 277 0.34 18.03 -2.55
CA GLU A 277 -0.82 17.54 -1.82
C GLU A 277 -1.71 18.65 -1.24
N ARG A 278 -1.11 19.63 -0.56
CA ARG A 278 -1.84 20.72 0.10
C ARG A 278 -2.57 21.60 -0.90
N SER A 279 -1.89 21.96 -2.00
CA SER A 279 -2.48 22.77 -3.08
C SER A 279 -3.71 22.07 -3.70
N ASN A 280 -3.70 20.75 -3.81
CA ASN A 280 -4.83 20.00 -4.34
C ASN A 280 -6.04 19.96 -3.38
N ARG A 281 -5.81 19.77 -2.08
CA ARG A 281 -6.91 19.75 -1.10
C ARG A 281 -7.63 21.09 -1.00
N GLN A 282 -6.93 22.20 -1.29
CA GLN A 282 -7.53 23.53 -1.32
C GLN A 282 -8.32 23.80 -2.61
N GLY A 283 -8.05 23.08 -3.70
CA GLY A 283 -8.78 23.21 -4.97
C GLY A 283 -10.00 22.28 -5.12
N GLU A 284 -10.23 21.37 -4.16
CA GLU A 284 -11.40 20.47 -4.12
C GLU A 284 -12.56 21.04 -3.24
N HIS A 285 -12.42 22.27 -2.73
CA HIS A 285 -13.45 22.99 -1.97
C HIS A 285 -13.99 24.20 -2.73
#